data_AF-A0A2D5AQM1-F1
#
_entry.id   AF-A0A2D5AQM1-F1
#
_cell.length_a   1.000
_cell.length_b   1.000
_cell.length_c   1.000
_cell.angle_alpha   90.00
_cell.angle_beta   90.00
_cell.angle_gamma   90.00
#
_symmetry.space_group_name_H-M   'P 1'
#
loop_
_entity.id
_entity.type
_entity.pdbx_description
1 polymer ?
#
loop_
_entity_poly.entity_id
_entity_poly.type
_entity_poly.pdbx_seq_one_letter_code
_entity_poly.pdbx_strand_id
1 'polypeptide(L)'
;MQEEPFSKVNGLSLILPVIEGSAPRLNIAGQTHNVGPLDSILFSGEDETVSILSDSSIRVFNLIFDEHAWRATTIADCPNKLQTIGTNVPALTAVYCIREDILLDGTDCLTALEGAICRNFVGSFSGSNDACALRIDLWAIH
;
A
#
# COMPACT_ATOMS: atom_id res chain seq x y z
N MET A 1 -22.21 6.18 11.29
CA MET A 1 -21.86 6.26 9.85
C MET A 1 -21.47 7.68 9.48
N GLN A 2 -20.18 7.86 9.20
CA GLN A 2 -19.58 9.13 8.82
C GLN A 2 -19.12 9.03 7.36
N GLU A 3 -19.44 10.05 6.57
CA GLU A 3 -19.01 10.17 5.18
C GLU A 3 -17.92 11.23 5.08
N GLU A 4 -16.77 10.87 4.50
CA GLU A 4 -15.64 11.77 4.34
C GLU A 4 -15.19 11.79 2.88
N PRO A 5 -15.32 12.92 2.17
CA PRO A 5 -14.88 13.02 0.79
C PRO A 5 -13.35 13.01 0.69
N PHE A 6 -12.82 12.30 -0.29
CA PHE A 6 -11.42 12.42 -0.68
C PHE A 6 -11.20 13.70 -1.50
N SER A 7 -10.06 14.33 -1.30
CA SER A 7 -9.64 15.44 -2.16
C SER A 7 -9.26 14.90 -3.53
N LYS A 8 -9.65 15.62 -4.59
CA LYS A 8 -9.25 15.29 -5.96
C LYS A 8 -7.75 15.54 -6.15
N VAL A 9 -7.12 14.66 -6.92
CA VAL A 9 -5.72 14.75 -7.35
C VAL A 9 -5.69 14.58 -8.87
N ASN A 10 -5.86 15.69 -9.58
CA ASN A 10 -6.06 15.66 -11.03
C ASN A 10 -4.86 15.08 -11.78
N GLY A 11 -5.15 14.27 -12.81
CA GLY A 11 -4.14 13.64 -13.67
C GLY A 11 -3.26 12.56 -13.00
N LEU A 12 -3.58 12.12 -11.78
CA LEU A 12 -2.84 11.07 -11.07
C LEU A 12 -3.78 9.93 -10.65
N SER A 13 -3.21 8.74 -10.46
CA SER A 13 -3.90 7.56 -9.96
C SER A 13 -3.53 7.29 -8.51
N LEU A 14 -4.47 6.71 -7.76
CA LEU A 14 -4.30 6.38 -6.35
C LEU A 14 -4.46 4.88 -6.13
N ILE A 15 -3.52 4.27 -5.39
CA ILE A 15 -3.73 2.98 -4.73
C ILE A 15 -3.88 3.22 -3.23
N LEU A 16 -4.95 2.68 -2.64
CA LEU A 16 -5.29 2.86 -1.24
C LEU A 16 -5.30 1.52 -0.47
N PRO A 17 -4.16 1.07 0.08
CA PRO A 17 -4.13 -0.07 0.98
C PRO A 17 -4.63 0.29 2.37
N VAL A 18 -5.50 -0.55 2.94
CA VAL A 18 -5.97 -0.42 4.33
C VAL A 18 -4.97 -1.10 5.25
N ILE A 19 -4.22 -0.35 6.05
CA ILE A 19 -3.14 -0.91 6.88
C ILE A 19 -3.58 -1.23 8.31
N GLU A 20 -4.63 -0.57 8.82
CA GLU A 20 -5.17 -0.81 10.16
C GLU A 20 -6.67 -0.46 10.23
N GLY A 21 -7.41 -1.17 11.09
CA GLY A 21 -8.82 -0.89 11.38
C GLY A 21 -9.81 -1.74 10.58
N SER A 22 -11.08 -1.37 10.66
CA SER A 22 -12.18 -2.03 9.93
C SER A 22 -12.10 -1.77 8.42
N ALA A 23 -12.57 -2.71 7.61
CA ALA A 23 -12.72 -2.53 6.17
C ALA A 23 -13.60 -1.30 5.84
N PRO A 24 -13.06 -0.21 5.24
CA PRO A 24 -13.89 0.88 4.75
C PRO A 24 -14.76 0.43 3.59
N ARG A 25 -15.88 1.15 3.43
CA ARG A 25 -16.61 1.19 2.17
C ARG A 25 -16.23 2.47 1.45
N LEU A 26 -15.82 2.36 0.20
CA LEU A 26 -15.50 3.50 -0.65
C LEU A 26 -16.55 3.60 -1.74
N ASN A 27 -17.18 4.77 -1.86
CA ASN A 27 -17.98 5.09 -3.03
C ASN A 27 -17.08 5.83 -4.03
N ILE A 28 -16.78 5.21 -5.16
CA ILE A 28 -15.91 5.74 -6.22
C ILE A 28 -16.77 5.86 -7.48
N ALA A 29 -16.94 7.10 -7.98
CA ALA A 29 -17.74 7.39 -9.17
C ALA A 29 -19.16 6.77 -9.12
N GLY A 30 -19.78 6.72 -7.94
CA GLY A 30 -21.12 6.17 -7.72
C GLY A 30 -21.18 4.65 -7.47
N GLN A 31 -20.04 3.96 -7.49
CA GLN A 31 -19.97 2.52 -7.19
C GLN A 31 -19.38 2.28 -5.80
N THR A 32 -20.00 1.40 -5.02
CA THR A 32 -19.52 1.09 -3.66
C THR A 32 -18.62 -0.14 -3.68
N HIS A 33 -17.43 0.02 -3.11
CA HIS A 33 -16.41 -1.01 -2.97
C HIS A 33 -16.14 -1.26 -1.48
N ASN A 34 -16.07 -2.53 -1.08
CA ASN A 34 -15.56 -2.91 0.23
C ASN A 34 -14.07 -3.19 0.10
N VAL A 35 -13.23 -2.52 0.90
CA VAL A 35 -11.79 -2.75 0.90
C VAL A 35 -11.41 -3.39 2.22
N GLY A 36 -11.03 -4.67 2.19
CA GLY A 36 -10.65 -5.41 3.39
C GLY A 36 -9.35 -4.89 4.02
N PRO A 37 -9.05 -5.27 5.27
CA PRO A 37 -7.74 -5.03 5.85
C PRO A 37 -6.65 -5.67 5.00
N LEU A 38 -5.59 -4.92 4.72
CA LEU A 38 -4.45 -5.29 3.86
C LEU A 38 -4.79 -5.48 2.37
N ASP A 39 -6.05 -5.30 1.99
CA ASP A 39 -6.43 -5.17 0.59
C ASP A 39 -6.19 -3.73 0.11
N SER A 40 -6.10 -3.58 -1.21
CA SER A 40 -5.90 -2.30 -1.88
C SER A 40 -6.90 -2.12 -3.01
N ILE A 41 -7.27 -0.87 -3.28
CA ILE A 41 -8.05 -0.49 -4.46
C ILE A 41 -7.30 0.57 -5.27
N LEU A 42 -7.38 0.48 -6.59
CA LEU A 42 -6.87 1.47 -7.54
C LEU A 42 -8.04 2.29 -8.09
N PHE A 43 -7.90 3.61 -8.14
CA PHE A 43 -8.88 4.52 -8.73
C PHE A 43 -8.22 5.82 -9.22
N SER A 44 -8.94 6.58 -10.06
CA SER A 44 -8.44 7.86 -10.55
C SER A 44 -8.57 8.93 -9.47
N GLY A 45 -7.58 9.82 -9.37
CA GLY A 45 -7.65 10.99 -8.51
C GLY A 45 -8.69 12.03 -8.95
N GLU A 46 -9.27 11.88 -10.15
CA GLU A 46 -10.34 12.75 -10.64
C GLU A 46 -11.74 12.28 -10.24
N ASP A 47 -11.85 11.00 -9.84
CA ASP A 47 -13.12 10.38 -9.45
C ASP A 47 -13.67 11.04 -8.18
N GLU A 48 -14.99 11.24 -8.15
CA GLU A 48 -15.67 11.59 -6.92
C GLU A 48 -15.63 10.38 -5.99
N THR A 49 -14.82 10.49 -4.94
CA THR A 49 -14.56 9.41 -4.00
C THR A 49 -14.97 9.82 -2.58
N VAL A 50 -15.78 9.00 -1.93
CA VAL A 50 -16.24 9.22 -0.55
C VAL A 50 -15.97 7.98 0.29
N SER A 51 -15.32 8.16 1.43
CA SER A 51 -15.17 7.13 2.46
C SER A 51 -16.43 7.04 3.30
N ILE A 52 -16.94 5.83 3.50
CA ILE A 52 -18.07 5.54 4.38
C ILE A 52 -17.57 4.64 5.49
N LEU A 53 -17.34 5.23 6.67
CA LEU A 53 -16.79 4.52 7.82
C LEU A 53 -17.90 3.98 8.72
N SER A 54 -17.76 2.73 9.14
CA SER A 54 -18.36 2.23 10.39
C SER A 54 -17.65 2.88 11.56
N ASP A 55 -18.25 2.93 12.75
CA ASP A 55 -17.89 3.83 13.87
C ASP A 55 -16.50 3.60 14.53
N SER A 56 -15.57 2.94 13.83
CA SER A 56 -14.15 2.76 14.17
C SER A 56 -13.24 3.55 13.23
N SER A 57 -12.12 4.04 13.77
CA SER A 57 -11.06 4.64 12.97
C SER A 57 -10.38 3.60 12.08
N ILE A 58 -9.87 4.08 10.94
CA ILE A 58 -9.05 3.30 10.02
C ILE A 58 -7.72 4.01 9.80
N ARG A 59 -6.69 3.27 9.41
CA ARG A 59 -5.46 3.83 8.83
C ARG A 59 -5.25 3.25 7.45
N VAL A 60 -4.90 4.13 6.52
CA VAL A 60 -4.64 3.79 5.13
C VAL A 60 -3.25 4.30 4.75
N PHE A 61 -2.62 3.63 3.79
CA PHE A 61 -1.47 4.17 3.11
C PHE A 61 -1.94 4.76 1.77
N ASN A 62 -1.48 5.95 1.40
CA ASN A 62 -1.84 6.57 0.12
C ASN A 62 -0.65 6.47 -0.83
N LEU A 63 -0.77 5.69 -1.90
CA LEU A 63 0.15 5.77 -3.03
C LEU A 63 -0.51 6.62 -4.12
N ILE A 64 0.10 7.76 -4.44
CA ILE A 64 -0.33 8.66 -5.51
C ILE A 64 0.77 8.68 -6.56
N PHE A 65 0.45 8.37 -7.82
CA PHE A 65 1.45 8.24 -8.88
C PHE A 65 0.87 8.58 -10.25
N ASP A 66 1.76 8.92 -11.19
CA ASP A 66 1.41 9.09 -12.60
C ASP A 66 1.42 7.71 -13.27
N GLU A 67 0.24 7.21 -13.65
CA GLU A 67 0.08 5.90 -14.28
C GLU A 67 0.59 5.85 -15.73
N HIS A 68 0.88 6.99 -16.35
CA HIS A 68 1.53 7.05 -17.65
C HIS A 68 3.05 6.91 -17.55
N ALA A 69 3.63 7.31 -16.42
CA ALA A 69 5.06 7.17 -16.16
C ALA A 69 5.41 5.89 -15.40
N TRP A 70 4.49 5.36 -14.58
CA TRP A 70 4.75 4.26 -13.66
C TRP A 70 3.64 3.22 -13.67
N ARG A 71 4.05 1.95 -13.67
CA ARG A 71 3.21 0.84 -13.22
C ARG A 71 3.49 0.59 -11.74
N ALA A 72 2.44 0.50 -10.93
CA ALA A 72 2.56 0.29 -9.49
C ALA A 72 1.81 -0.97 -9.02
N THR A 73 2.32 -1.61 -7.96
CA THR A 73 1.59 -2.63 -7.21
C THR A 73 1.88 -2.51 -5.71
N THR A 74 0.90 -2.85 -4.88
CA THR A 74 1.04 -2.90 -3.42
C THR A 74 0.79 -4.32 -2.93
N ILE A 75 1.65 -4.81 -2.03
CA ILE A 75 1.61 -6.17 -1.51
C ILE A 75 1.80 -6.10 0.00
N ALA A 76 0.86 -6.66 0.76
CA ALA A 76 1.04 -6.82 2.21
C ALA A 76 1.82 -8.10 2.50
N ASP A 77 3.03 -7.94 3.01
CA ASP A 77 3.93 -9.02 3.41
C ASP A 77 3.84 -9.23 4.93
N CYS A 78 2.93 -10.12 5.37
CA CYS A 78 2.85 -10.64 6.74
C CYS A 78 3.34 -12.12 6.78
N PRO A 79 3.67 -12.73 7.94
CA PRO A 79 4.41 -13.99 7.99
C PRO A 79 3.48 -15.15 7.64
N ASN A 80 3.79 -15.98 6.63
CA ASN A 80 4.72 -17.12 6.69
C ASN A 80 5.34 -17.41 5.31
N LYS A 81 5.69 -16.37 4.54
CA LYS A 81 6.36 -16.54 3.23
C LYS A 81 7.54 -15.59 3.13
N LEU A 82 8.75 -16.14 3.10
CA LEU A 82 9.87 -15.54 2.41
C LEU A 82 9.41 -15.18 1.00
N GLN A 83 9.03 -13.92 0.77
CA GLN A 83 8.83 -13.43 -0.58
C GLN A 83 10.20 -13.00 -1.10
N THR A 84 10.83 -13.88 -1.88
CA THR A 84 11.90 -13.43 -2.77
C THR A 84 11.24 -12.55 -3.82
N ILE A 85 11.72 -11.31 -3.94
CA ILE A 85 11.32 -10.44 -5.04
C ILE A 85 11.77 -11.16 -6.31
N GLY A 86 10.81 -11.49 -7.18
CA GLY A 86 11.04 -12.29 -8.38
C GLY A 86 12.01 -11.63 -9.36
N THR A 87 12.23 -12.28 -10.50
CA THR A 87 13.20 -11.81 -11.51
C THR A 87 12.80 -10.50 -12.21
N ASN A 88 11.56 -10.04 -12.08
CA ASN A 88 11.09 -8.77 -12.61
C ASN A 88 11.32 -7.64 -11.60
N VAL A 89 12.58 -7.19 -11.49
CA VAL A 89 13.01 -6.22 -10.49
C VAL A 89 12.35 -4.85 -10.73
N PRO A 90 11.61 -4.31 -9.75
CA PRO A 90 11.07 -2.96 -9.81
C PRO A 90 12.19 -1.91 -9.88
N ALA A 91 11.95 -0.81 -10.59
CA ALA A 91 12.88 0.31 -10.61
C ALA A 91 13.00 0.95 -9.22
N LEU A 92 11.87 1.01 -8.50
CA LEU A 92 11.80 1.43 -7.11
C LEU A 92 10.93 0.45 -6.32
N THR A 93 11.39 0.10 -5.14
CA THR A 93 10.61 -0.62 -4.13
C THR A 93 10.57 0.24 -2.87
N ALA A 94 9.39 0.63 -2.43
CA ALA A 94 9.19 1.21 -1.11
C ALA A 94 8.63 0.15 -0.16
N VAL A 95 9.08 0.19 1.08
CA VAL A 95 8.67 -0.74 2.13
C VAL A 95 8.21 0.10 3.29
N TYR A 96 7.01 -0.14 3.78
CA TYR A 96 6.47 0.51 4.96
C TYR A 96 6.14 -0.54 6.00
N CYS A 97 6.81 -0.46 7.14
CA CYS A 97 6.60 -1.37 8.25
C CYS A 97 5.28 -1.02 8.95
N ILE A 98 4.29 -1.92 8.92
CA ILE A 98 2.98 -1.69 9.52
C ILE A 98 3.04 -1.97 11.03
N ARG A 99 3.63 -3.11 11.41
CA ARG A 99 3.74 -3.55 12.80
C ARG A 99 4.86 -4.59 12.95
N GLU A 100 5.40 -4.62 14.17
CA GLU A 100 6.61 -5.37 14.57
C GLU A 100 7.82 -5.11 13.67
N ASP A 101 9.00 -5.41 14.17
CA ASP A 101 10.23 -5.13 13.44
C ASP A 101 10.39 -6.05 12.21
N ILE A 102 10.80 -5.46 11.09
CA ILE A 102 11.10 -6.15 9.84
C ILE A 102 12.55 -5.92 9.47
N LEU A 103 13.27 -7.01 9.22
CA LEU A 103 14.62 -7.02 8.70
C LEU A 103 14.58 -7.08 7.17
N LEU A 104 15.18 -6.08 6.55
CA LEU A 104 15.49 -6.01 5.13
C LEU A 104 16.88 -6.60 4.91
N ASP A 105 16.98 -7.62 4.05
CA ASP A 105 18.24 -8.31 3.73
C ASP A 105 19.05 -8.82 4.93
N GLY A 106 18.40 -8.96 6.08
CA GLY A 106 19.02 -9.38 7.33
C GLY A 106 19.95 -8.33 7.96
N THR A 107 20.01 -7.11 7.44
CA THR A 107 20.93 -6.07 7.93
C THR A 107 20.22 -4.81 8.41
N ASP A 108 19.26 -4.31 7.64
CA ASP A 108 18.54 -3.08 8.00
C ASP A 108 17.24 -3.45 8.71
N CYS A 109 17.00 -2.86 9.86
CA CYS A 109 15.78 -3.08 10.64
C CYS A 109 14.85 -1.88 10.48
N LEU A 110 13.63 -2.13 10.00
CA LEU A 110 12.53 -1.17 10.04
C LEU A 110 11.64 -1.49 11.24
N THR A 111 11.52 -0.52 12.14
CA THR A 111 10.57 -0.57 13.24
C THR A 111 9.18 -0.13 12.78
N ALA A 112 8.15 -0.41 13.58
CA ALA A 112 6.77 -0.11 13.22
C ALA A 112 6.57 1.36 12.81
N LEU A 113 5.87 1.57 11.69
CA LEU A 113 5.59 2.85 11.04
C LEU A 113 6.81 3.53 10.37
N GLU A 114 7.97 2.87 10.33
CA GLU A 114 9.10 3.31 9.51
C GLU A 114 8.97 2.83 8.07
N GLY A 115 9.69 3.48 7.16
CA GLY A 115 9.75 3.05 5.78
C GLY A 115 11.12 3.23 5.15
N ALA A 116 11.39 2.42 4.14
CA ALA A 116 12.58 2.50 3.30
C ALA A 116 12.18 2.61 1.83
N ILE A 117 13.06 3.22 1.03
CA ILE A 117 12.94 3.24 -0.43
C ILE A 117 14.25 2.69 -1.00
N CYS A 118 14.12 1.63 -1.77
CA CYS A 118 15.22 0.92 -2.38
C CYS A 118 15.13 1.04 -3.91
N ARG A 119 16.27 1.18 -4.58
CA ARG A 119 16.36 1.10 -6.04
C ARG A 119 16.78 -0.32 -6.42
N ASN A 120 16.13 -0.89 -7.43
CA ASN A 120 16.45 -2.23 -7.95
C ASN A 120 16.57 -3.29 -6.84
N PHE A 121 15.64 -3.28 -5.89
CA PHE A 121 15.70 -4.15 -4.72
C PHE A 121 15.43 -5.60 -5.11
N VAL A 122 16.42 -6.46 -4.89
CA VAL A 122 16.36 -7.93 -5.13
C VAL A 122 16.37 -8.72 -3.83
N GLY A 123 16.16 -8.01 -2.72
CA GLY A 123 16.36 -8.51 -1.39
C GLY A 123 15.23 -9.38 -0.85
N SER A 124 15.33 -9.66 0.44
CA SER A 124 14.39 -10.46 1.20
C SER A 124 13.90 -9.72 2.44
N PHE A 125 12.69 -10.08 2.86
CA PHE A 125 12.06 -9.61 4.07
C PHE A 125 12.00 -10.74 5.09
N SER A 126 12.32 -10.42 6.34
CA SER A 126 12.14 -11.33 7.47
C SER A 126 11.68 -10.58 8.71
N GLY A 127 11.00 -11.24 9.64
CA GLY A 127 10.46 -10.62 10.84
C GLY A 127 9.86 -11.67 11.77
N SER A 128 9.26 -11.20 12.86
CA SER A 128 8.53 -12.07 13.80
C SER A 128 7.24 -12.63 13.17
N ASN A 129 6.57 -13.56 13.86
CA ASN A 129 5.30 -14.14 13.42
C ASN A 129 4.11 -13.16 13.40
N ASP A 130 4.30 -11.94 13.87
CA ASP A 130 3.26 -10.90 13.83
C ASP A 130 3.68 -9.71 12.95
N ALA A 131 4.90 -9.74 12.40
CA ALA A 131 5.47 -8.68 11.59
C ALA A 131 4.77 -8.55 10.24
N CYS A 132 4.44 -7.32 9.88
CA CYS A 132 3.82 -7.06 8.58
C CYS A 132 4.31 -5.75 7.97
N ALA A 133 4.66 -5.80 6.68
CA ALA A 133 4.99 -4.63 5.88
C ALA A 133 4.04 -4.49 4.69
N LEU A 134 3.89 -3.25 4.23
CA LEU A 134 3.39 -2.95 2.91
C LEU A 134 4.59 -2.76 1.98
N ARG A 135 4.74 -3.64 1.00
CA ARG A 135 5.67 -3.48 -0.12
C ARG A 135 4.97 -2.77 -1.27
N ILE A 136 5.64 -1.80 -1.86
CA ILE A 136 5.17 -1.01 -2.99
C ILE A 136 6.23 -1.11 -4.08
N ASP A 137 5.87 -1.73 -5.20
CA ASP A 137 6.77 -1.94 -6.32
C ASP A 137 6.36 -1.05 -7.49
N LEU A 138 7.33 -0.32 -8.04
CA LEU A 138 7.16 0.66 -9.12
C LEU A 138 8.08 0.31 -10.30
N TRP A 139 7.50 0.15 -11.49
CA TRP A 139 8.21 -0.03 -12.75
C TRP A 139 8.00 1.19 -13.64
N ALA A 140 9.07 1.74 -14.20
CA ALA A 140 8.98 2.81 -15.18
C ALA A 140 8.34 2.29 -16.48
N ILE A 141 7.45 3.06 -17.06
CA ILE A 141 6.88 2.83 -18.38
C ILE A 141 7.77 3.60 -19.38
N HIS A 142 8.28 2.90 -20.40
CA HIS A 142 9.15 3.46 -21.44
C HIS A 142 8.40 3.63 -22.76
#